data_AF-A0A2T5C4L5-F1
#
_entry.id   AF-A0A2T5C4L5-F1
#
_cell.length_a   1.000
_cell.length_b   1.000
_cell.length_c   1.000
_cell.angle_alpha   90.00
_cell.angle_beta   90.00
_cell.angle_gamma   90.00
#
_symmetry.space_group_name_H-M   'P 1'
#
loop_
_entity.id
_entity.type
_entity.pdbx_description
1 polymer ?
#
loop_
_entity_poly.entity_id
_entity_poly.type
_entity_poly.pdbx_seq_one_letter_code
_entity_poly.pdbx_strand_id
1 'polypeptide(L)'
;MERRDYLMDQINELGLFIAKLMGRLSKMAQDNQHDLLQGEAKDALTVQFGWELDDLLFLEKSAFISLMEENLLADEHYEKLAEIFSLLGDHALEHETLLRKELYYQKALWLLRYVDHHSSNYSMERQRKIVDLEVRLNG
;
A
#
# COMPACT_ATOMS: atom_id res chain seq x y z
N MET A 1 30.97 -7.58 -3.10
CA MET A 1 30.40 -6.40 -3.78
C MET A 1 29.13 -6.79 -4.50
N GLU A 2 29.17 -7.76 -5.42
CA GLU A 2 28.03 -8.21 -6.25
C GLU A 2 26.67 -8.39 -5.52
N ARG A 3 26.64 -9.03 -4.34
CA ARG A 3 25.38 -9.24 -3.60
C ARG A 3 24.76 -7.94 -3.06
N ARG A 4 25.61 -6.98 -2.66
CA ARG A 4 25.13 -5.69 -2.14
C ARG A 4 24.56 -4.84 -3.27
N ASP A 5 25.23 -4.85 -4.42
CA ASP A 5 24.82 -4.09 -5.60
C ASP A 5 23.51 -4.66 -6.14
N TYR A 6 23.38 -5.99 -6.23
CA TYR A 6 22.13 -6.66 -6.62
C TYR A 6 20.94 -6.33 -5.71
N LEU A 7 21.14 -6.34 -4.39
CA LEU A 7 20.07 -5.97 -3.44
C LEU A 7 19.66 -4.51 -3.59
N MET A 8 20.61 -3.61 -3.83
CA MET A 8 20.32 -2.21 -4.08
C MET A 8 19.54 -2.01 -5.37
N ASP A 9 19.88 -2.75 -6.42
CA ASP A 9 19.14 -2.72 -7.69
C ASP A 9 17.70 -3.19 -7.49
N GLN A 10 17.47 -4.29 -6.77
CA GLN A 10 16.12 -4.77 -6.45
C GLN A 10 15.30 -3.77 -5.63
N ILE A 11 15.94 -3.12 -4.64
CA ILE A 11 15.29 -2.06 -3.86
C ILE A 11 14.85 -0.92 -4.79
N ASN A 12 15.75 -0.47 -5.67
CA ASN A 12 15.46 0.63 -6.58
C ASN A 12 14.37 0.29 -7.60
N GLU A 13 14.40 -0.92 -8.17
CA GLU A 13 13.40 -1.40 -9.13
C GLU A 13 12.01 -1.44 -8.49
N LEU A 14 11.91 -1.99 -7.27
CA LEU A 14 10.67 -2.07 -6.53
C LEU A 14 10.16 -0.68 -6.15
N GLY A 15 11.01 0.18 -5.63
CA GLY A 15 10.67 1.55 -5.28
C GLY A 15 10.18 2.36 -6.49
N LEU A 16 10.78 2.14 -7.67
CA LEU A 16 10.37 2.76 -8.93
C LEU A 16 9.03 2.21 -9.42
N PHE A 17 8.80 0.90 -9.31
CA PHE A 17 7.53 0.28 -9.67
C PHE A 17 6.39 0.88 -8.84
N ILE A 18 6.51 0.90 -7.51
CA ILE A 18 5.45 1.39 -6.62
C ILE A 18 5.19 2.88 -6.89
N ALA A 19 6.25 3.69 -7.08
CA ALA A 19 6.10 5.11 -7.40
C ALA A 19 5.38 5.34 -8.75
N LYS A 20 5.69 4.54 -9.78
CA LYS A 20 5.00 4.62 -11.07
C LYS A 20 3.53 4.21 -10.95
N LEU A 21 3.23 3.16 -10.19
CA LEU A 21 1.86 2.75 -9.94
C LEU A 21 1.08 3.86 -9.23
N MET A 22 1.63 4.40 -8.14
CA MET A 22 1.06 5.53 -7.40
C MET A 22 0.75 6.73 -8.32
N GLY A 23 1.68 7.09 -9.21
CA GLY A 23 1.49 8.18 -10.16
C GLY A 23 0.32 7.94 -11.12
N ARG A 24 0.15 6.70 -11.61
CA ARG A 24 -0.99 6.34 -12.47
C ARG A 24 -2.30 6.38 -11.70
N LEU A 25 -2.36 5.78 -10.52
CA LEU A 25 -3.58 5.74 -9.69
C LEU A 25 -3.99 7.15 -9.26
N SER A 26 -3.05 7.98 -8.81
CA SER A 26 -3.31 9.38 -8.45
C SER A 26 -3.89 10.17 -9.62
N LYS A 27 -3.39 9.95 -10.83
CA LYS A 27 -3.91 10.60 -12.03
C LYS A 27 -5.33 10.12 -12.34
N MET A 28 -5.59 8.82 -12.29
CA MET A 28 -6.94 8.26 -12.48
C MET A 28 -7.94 8.78 -11.45
N ALA A 29 -7.50 8.91 -10.19
CA ALA A 29 -8.29 9.52 -9.12
C ALA A 29 -8.67 10.96 -9.43
N GLN A 30 -7.72 11.78 -9.91
CA GLN A 30 -7.96 13.16 -10.32
C GLN A 30 -8.92 13.27 -11.52
N ASP A 31 -8.82 12.32 -12.45
CA ASP A 31 -9.68 12.24 -13.62
C ASP A 31 -11.06 11.60 -13.33
N ASN A 32 -11.38 11.33 -12.05
CA ASN A 32 -12.60 10.65 -11.56
C ASN A 32 -12.86 9.28 -12.22
N GLN A 33 -11.78 8.58 -12.61
CA GLN A 33 -11.84 7.24 -13.22
C GLN A 33 -11.86 6.15 -12.15
N HIS A 34 -12.79 6.23 -11.19
CA HIS A 34 -12.81 5.35 -10.01
C HIS A 34 -12.93 3.86 -10.37
N ASP A 35 -13.75 3.51 -11.37
CA ASP A 35 -13.91 2.13 -11.85
C ASP A 35 -12.60 1.54 -12.39
N LEU A 36 -11.74 2.38 -13.01
CA LEU A 36 -10.47 1.94 -13.59
C LEU A 36 -9.35 1.90 -12.55
N LEU A 37 -9.45 2.70 -11.49
CA LEU A 37 -8.43 2.83 -10.46
C LEU A 37 -8.19 1.50 -9.74
N GLN A 38 -9.27 0.82 -9.33
CA GLN A 38 -9.16 -0.47 -8.66
C GLN A 38 -8.67 -1.58 -9.60
N GLY A 39 -9.14 -1.58 -10.85
CA GLY A 39 -8.68 -2.51 -11.88
C GLY A 39 -7.17 -2.40 -12.11
N GLU A 40 -6.67 -1.18 -12.28
CA GLU A 40 -5.23 -0.90 -12.45
C GLU A 40 -4.41 -1.35 -11.23
N ALA A 41 -4.90 -1.08 -10.01
CA ALA A 41 -4.21 -1.53 -8.79
C ALA A 41 -4.17 -3.06 -8.69
N LYS A 42 -5.29 -3.73 -8.98
CA LYS A 42 -5.37 -5.19 -9.02
C LYS A 42 -4.37 -5.76 -10.03
N ASP A 43 -4.46 -5.34 -11.28
CA ASP A 43 -3.60 -5.84 -12.35
C ASP A 43 -2.12 -5.63 -12.04
N ALA A 44 -1.75 -4.45 -11.54
CA ALA A 44 -0.36 -4.15 -11.20
C ALA A 44 0.17 -5.02 -10.05
N LEU A 45 -0.63 -5.25 -9.00
CA LEU A 45 -0.22 -6.10 -7.87
C LEU A 45 -0.11 -7.56 -8.28
N THR A 46 -1.04 -8.04 -9.11
CA THR A 46 -1.00 -9.41 -9.63
C THR A 46 0.19 -9.63 -10.55
N VAL A 47 0.47 -8.69 -11.47
CA VAL A 47 1.60 -8.81 -12.40
C VAL A 47 2.95 -8.73 -11.67
N GLN A 48 3.09 -7.82 -10.71
CA GLN A 48 4.38 -7.60 -10.05
C GLN A 48 4.66 -8.63 -8.96
N PHE A 49 3.65 -9.03 -8.18
CA PHE A 49 3.85 -9.86 -6.99
C PHE A 49 3.08 -11.19 -7.02
N GLY A 50 2.22 -11.40 -8.02
CA GLY A 50 1.29 -12.53 -8.03
C GLY A 50 0.20 -12.43 -6.98
N TRP A 51 -0.04 -11.23 -6.44
CA TRP A 51 -1.04 -11.03 -5.39
C TRP A 51 -2.41 -10.72 -5.97
N GLU A 52 -3.42 -11.46 -5.54
CA GLU A 52 -4.81 -11.09 -5.75
C GLU A 52 -5.22 -10.05 -4.70
N LEU A 53 -5.71 -8.90 -5.17
CA LEU A 53 -6.08 -7.79 -4.28
C LEU A 53 -7.15 -8.21 -3.26
N ASP A 54 -8.14 -8.99 -3.69
CA ASP A 54 -9.21 -9.46 -2.81
C ASP A 54 -8.62 -10.30 -1.66
N ASP A 55 -7.76 -11.26 -1.97
CA ASP A 55 -7.12 -12.11 -0.95
C ASP A 55 -6.31 -11.27 0.03
N LEU A 56 -5.52 -10.30 -0.47
CA LEU A 56 -4.75 -9.38 0.38
C LEU A 56 -5.63 -8.64 1.38
N LEU A 57 -6.82 -8.18 0.97
CA LEU A 57 -7.74 -7.45 1.85
C LEU A 57 -8.29 -8.32 2.97
N PHE A 58 -8.51 -9.61 2.72
CA PHE A 58 -9.05 -10.52 3.73
C PHE A 58 -7.98 -11.24 4.56
N LEU A 59 -6.69 -11.06 4.26
CA LEU A 59 -5.61 -11.58 5.10
C LEU A 59 -5.62 -10.96 6.51
N GLU A 60 -5.52 -11.81 7.53
CA GLU A 60 -5.28 -11.38 8.91
C GLU A 60 -3.98 -10.60 9.05
N LYS A 61 -3.90 -9.72 10.06
CA LYS A 61 -2.77 -8.78 10.23
C LYS A 61 -1.40 -9.46 10.20
N SER A 62 -1.22 -10.55 10.94
CA SER A 62 0.06 -11.24 11.00
C SER A 62 0.45 -11.83 9.65
N ALA A 63 -0.46 -12.53 8.99
CA ALA A 63 -0.22 -13.13 7.66
C ALA A 63 0.06 -12.06 6.59
N PHE A 64 -0.70 -10.96 6.63
CA PHE A 64 -0.49 -9.83 5.75
C PHE A 64 0.92 -9.22 5.95
N ILE A 65 1.31 -8.90 7.19
CA ILE A 65 2.62 -8.32 7.47
C ILE A 65 3.75 -9.27 7.08
N SER A 66 3.64 -10.56 7.39
CA SER A 66 4.66 -11.54 6.97
C SER A 66 4.82 -11.61 5.46
N LEU A 67 3.72 -11.58 4.69
CA LEU A 67 3.79 -11.51 3.24
C LEU A 67 4.51 -10.24 2.74
N MET A 68 4.30 -9.10 3.41
CA MET A 68 4.97 -7.85 3.07
C MET A 68 6.47 -7.93 3.39
N GLU A 69 6.85 -8.51 4.53
CA GLU A 69 8.26 -8.71 4.94
C GLU A 69 9.04 -9.57 3.94
N GLU A 70 8.39 -10.56 3.33
CA GLU A 70 9.01 -11.45 2.33
C GLU A 70 9.28 -10.74 0.99
N ASN A 71 8.57 -9.65 0.69
CA ASN A 71 8.56 -9.05 -0.65
C ASN A 71 9.02 -7.58 -0.67
N LEU A 72 8.89 -6.84 0.44
CA LEU A 72 9.24 -5.43 0.54
C LEU A 72 10.58 -5.24 1.25
N LEU A 73 11.53 -4.66 0.50
CA LEU A 73 12.94 -4.61 0.90
C LEU A 73 13.35 -3.34 1.66
N ALA A 74 12.49 -2.32 1.75
CA ALA A 74 12.81 -1.03 2.37
C ALA A 74 11.57 -0.36 2.95
N ASP A 75 11.72 0.40 4.05
CA ASP A 75 10.66 1.14 4.75
C ASP A 75 9.78 1.97 3.79
N GLU A 76 10.41 2.64 2.82
CA GLU A 76 9.72 3.48 1.83
C GLU A 76 8.73 2.67 0.98
N HIS A 77 8.98 1.39 0.73
CA HIS A 77 8.06 0.55 -0.03
C HIS A 77 6.76 0.31 0.73
N TYR A 78 6.84 0.09 2.04
CA TYR A 78 5.68 -0.07 2.90
C TYR A 78 4.88 1.23 2.97
N GLU A 79 5.56 2.37 3.12
CA GLU A 79 4.89 3.68 3.18
C GLU A 79 4.17 3.99 1.87
N LYS A 80 4.80 3.76 0.71
CA LYS A 80 4.18 3.96 -0.60
C LYS A 80 3.04 2.97 -0.87
N LEU A 81 3.19 1.70 -0.48
CA LEU A 81 2.11 0.72 -0.63
C LEU A 81 0.93 1.06 0.28
N ALA A 82 1.18 1.59 1.48
CA ALA A 82 0.14 2.09 2.37
C ALA A 82 -0.64 3.24 1.74
N GLU A 83 0.03 4.15 1.05
CA GLU A 83 -0.64 5.20 0.29
C GLU A 83 -1.53 4.64 -0.82
N ILE A 84 -1.12 3.55 -1.50
CA ILE A 84 -1.95 2.91 -2.54
C ILE A 84 -3.25 2.39 -1.90
N PHE A 85 -3.14 1.68 -0.79
CA PHE A 85 -4.31 1.19 -0.06
C PHE A 85 -5.18 2.34 0.46
N SER A 86 -4.59 3.42 0.98
CA SER A 86 -5.36 4.60 1.40
C SER A 86 -6.11 5.24 0.24
N LEU A 87 -5.46 5.39 -0.92
CA LEU A 87 -6.06 5.94 -2.13
C LEU A 87 -7.23 5.05 -2.61
N LEU A 88 -7.06 3.73 -2.59
CA LEU A 88 -8.12 2.79 -2.91
C LEU A 88 -9.31 2.92 -1.96
N GLY A 89 -9.08 3.11 -0.66
CA GLY A 89 -10.15 3.36 0.30
C GLY A 89 -10.86 4.71 0.09
N ASP A 90 -10.13 5.75 -0.31
CA ASP A 90 -10.69 7.08 -0.61
C ASP A 90 -11.58 7.09 -1.85
N HIS A 91 -11.34 6.15 -2.77
CA HIS A 91 -12.04 6.02 -4.04
C HIS A 91 -12.82 4.71 -4.18
N ALA A 92 -13.02 3.98 -3.09
CA ALA A 92 -13.88 2.80 -3.07
C ALA A 92 -15.29 3.21 -3.54
N LEU A 93 -15.78 2.54 -4.57
CA LEU A 93 -17.01 2.93 -5.26
C LEU A 93 -18.23 2.79 -4.34
N GLU A 94 -19.30 3.55 -4.59
CA GLU A 94 -20.53 3.50 -3.77
C GLU A 94 -21.19 2.11 -3.71
N HIS A 95 -20.93 1.26 -4.71
CA HIS A 95 -21.41 -0.12 -4.75
C HIS A 95 -20.49 -1.12 -4.05
N GLU A 96 -19.28 -0.71 -3.66
CA GLU A 96 -18.44 -1.49 -2.76
C GLU A 96 -18.97 -1.36 -1.33
N THR A 97 -19.01 -2.48 -0.60
CA THR A 97 -19.47 -2.46 0.79
C THR A 97 -18.57 -1.56 1.64
N LEU A 98 -19.14 -0.83 2.61
CA LEU A 98 -18.40 -0.10 3.66
C LEU A 98 -17.22 -0.91 4.23
N LEU A 99 -17.42 -2.22 4.40
CA LEU A 99 -16.39 -3.17 4.82
C LEU A 99 -15.12 -3.11 3.97
N ARG A 100 -15.24 -3.00 2.65
CA ARG A 100 -14.08 -3.03 1.73
C ARG A 100 -13.23 -1.76 1.86
N LYS A 101 -13.89 -0.61 1.98
CA LYS A 101 -13.24 0.66 2.29
C LYS A 101 -12.48 0.60 3.61
N GLU A 102 -13.09 0.04 4.65
CA GLU A 102 -12.43 -0.17 5.95
C GLU A 102 -11.23 -1.10 5.82
N LEU A 103 -11.34 -2.20 5.07
CA LEU A 103 -10.24 -3.13 4.85
C LEU A 103 -9.05 -2.44 4.16
N TYR A 104 -9.29 -1.61 3.15
CA TYR A 104 -8.23 -0.81 2.51
C TYR A 104 -7.49 0.07 3.53
N TYR A 105 -8.23 0.85 4.32
CA TYR A 105 -7.62 1.70 5.35
C TYR A 105 -6.90 0.89 6.45
N GLN A 106 -7.44 -0.27 6.83
CA GLN A 106 -6.76 -1.16 7.78
C GLN A 106 -5.43 -1.66 7.24
N LYS A 107 -5.33 -2.06 5.96
CA LYS A 107 -4.05 -2.48 5.37
C LYS A 107 -3.04 -1.34 5.34
N ALA A 108 -3.47 -0.16 4.92
CA ALA A 108 -2.63 1.04 4.95
C ALA A 108 -2.10 1.30 6.37
N LEU A 109 -2.97 1.26 7.37
CA LEU A 109 -2.61 1.50 8.76
C LEU A 109 -1.64 0.43 9.31
N TRP A 110 -1.83 -0.84 8.94
CA TRP A 110 -0.94 -1.93 9.36
C TRP A 110 0.48 -1.75 8.82
N LEU A 111 0.61 -1.39 7.54
CA LEU A 111 1.92 -1.10 6.92
C LEU A 111 2.61 0.08 7.64
N LEU A 112 1.90 1.20 7.83
CA LEU A 112 2.50 2.37 8.48
C LEU A 112 2.90 2.09 9.92
N ARG A 113 2.07 1.40 10.70
CA ARG A 113 2.41 1.02 12.09
C ARG A 113 3.55 0.00 12.15
N TYR A 114 3.64 -0.89 11.17
CA TYR A 114 4.77 -1.82 11.07
C TYR A 114 6.07 -1.04 10.88
N VAL A 115 6.14 -0.15 9.89
CA VAL A 115 7.33 0.68 9.67
C VAL A 115 7.62 1.56 10.88
N ASP A 116 6.59 2.14 11.49
CA ASP A 116 6.79 3.01 12.65
C ASP A 116 7.42 2.30 13.85
N HIS A 117 7.12 1.01 14.02
CA HIS A 117 7.69 0.20 15.09
C HIS A 117 9.10 -0.31 14.79
N HIS A 118 9.41 -0.58 13.51
CA HIS A 118 10.66 -1.24 13.11
C HIS A 118 11.71 -0.27 12.56
N SER A 119 11.29 0.89 12.06
CA SER A 119 12.21 1.89 11.52
C SER A 119 12.98 2.56 12.65
N SER A 120 14.29 2.71 12.47
CA SER A 120 15.12 3.51 13.37
C SER A 120 14.87 5.01 13.23
N ASN A 121 14.14 5.42 12.18
CA ASN A 121 13.94 6.82 11.83
C ASN A 121 12.51 7.23 12.12
N TYR A 122 12.36 8.20 13.02
CA TYR A 122 11.08 8.81 13.30
C TYR A 122 10.62 9.68 12.12
N SER A 123 9.35 9.53 11.71
CA SER A 123 8.74 10.31 10.63
C SER A 123 7.45 10.97 11.11
N MET A 124 7.46 12.31 11.17
CA MET A 124 6.26 13.10 11.47
C MET A 124 5.16 12.89 10.42
N GLU A 125 5.55 12.70 9.16
CA GLU A 125 4.59 12.46 8.07
C GLU A 125 3.88 11.12 8.25
N ARG A 126 4.63 10.06 8.61
CA ARG A 126 4.07 8.74 8.91
C ARG A 126 3.08 8.81 10.07
N GLN A 127 3.45 9.50 11.16
CA GLN A 127 2.55 9.68 12.31
C GLN A 127 1.25 10.40 11.93
N ARG A 128 1.36 11.47 11.11
CA ARG A 128 0.17 12.15 10.60
C ARG A 128 -0.73 11.20 9.80
N LYS A 129 -0.16 10.43 8.86
CA LYS A 129 -0.90 9.45 8.06
C LYS A 129 -1.58 8.37 8.92
N ILE A 130 -0.90 7.89 9.97
CA ILE A 130 -1.46 6.94 10.94
C ILE A 130 -2.70 7.54 11.62
N VAL A 131 -2.58 8.76 12.16
CA VAL A 131 -3.69 9.44 12.83
C VAL A 131 -4.86 9.69 11.86
N ASP A 132 -4.58 10.15 10.64
CA ASP A 132 -5.61 10.40 9.63
C ASP A 132 -6.40 9.13 9.29
N LEU A 133 -5.73 7.98 9.14
CA LEU A 133 -6.38 6.69 8.90
C LEU A 133 -7.18 6.20 10.11
N GLU A 134 -6.68 6.41 11.33
CA GLU A 134 -7.42 6.07 12.55
C GLU A 134 -8.71 6.89 12.67
N VAL A 135 -8.69 8.17 12.32
CA VAL A 135 -9.90 9.00 12.30
C VAL A 135 -10.90 8.47 11.27
N ARG A 136 -10.44 8.12 10.06
CA ARG A 136 -11.30 7.58 8.99
C ARG A 136 -11.92 6.21 9.31
N LEU A 137 -11.26 5.41 10.15
CA LEU A 137 -11.75 4.10 10.58
C LEU A 137 -12.73 4.18 11.76
N ASN A 138 -12.71 5.26 12.54
CA ASN A 138 -13.52 5.41 13.76
C ASN A 138 -14.69 6.40 13.59
N GLY A 139 -14.75 7.14 12.49
CA GLY A 139 -15.81 8.11 12.17
C GLY A 139 -16.78 7.56 11.14
#